data_AF-A0A963V6E8-F1
#
_entry.id   AF-A0A963V6E8-F1
#
_cell.length_a   1.000
_cell.length_b   1.000
_cell.length_c   1.000
_cell.angle_alpha   90.00
_cell.angle_beta   90.00
_cell.angle_gamma   90.00
#
_symmetry.space_group_name_H-M   'P 1'
#
loop_
_entity.id
_entity.type
_entity.pdbx_description
1 polymer ?
#
loop_
_entity_poly.entity_id
_entity_poly.type
_entity_poly.pdbx_seq_one_letter_code
_entity_poly.pdbx_strand_id
1 'polypeptide(L)'
;MRALAMAFALLASPAAAQCRLALALGLDVSSSVDAGEYQLQRDGLAAALLSDEVKRALFSAPGQWVTLAVYEWSGRWQQGLVLDWIALTGEGALTEAAERIAGA
;
A
#
# COMPACT_ATOMS: atom_id res chain seq x y z
N MET A 1 32.04 33.01 1.92
CA MET A 1 30.69 32.56 1.50
C MET A 1 30.72 31.42 0.48
N ARG A 2 31.42 31.56 -0.66
CA ARG A 2 31.49 30.49 -1.69
C ARG A 2 32.05 29.14 -1.20
N ALA A 3 33.11 29.15 -0.39
CA ALA A 3 33.69 27.93 0.18
C ALA A 3 32.74 27.22 1.17
N LEU A 4 31.90 27.99 1.88
CA LEU A 4 30.94 27.45 2.83
C LEU A 4 29.76 26.77 2.12
N ALA A 5 29.32 27.31 0.98
CA ALA A 5 28.28 26.72 0.14
C ALA A 5 28.72 25.39 -0.49
N MET A 6 30.00 25.27 -0.87
CA MET A 6 30.57 24.05 -1.45
C MET A 6 30.72 22.93 -0.42
N ALA A 7 31.02 23.28 0.84
CA ALA A 7 31.03 22.32 1.96
C ALA A 7 29.62 21.80 2.29
N PHE A 8 28.59 22.62 2.14
CA PHE A 8 27.19 22.22 2.39
C PHE A 8 26.65 21.26 1.33
N ALA A 9 27.06 21.42 0.07
CA ALA A 9 26.68 20.52 -1.02
C ALA A 9 27.27 19.10 -0.86
N LEU A 10 28.41 18.96 -0.17
CA LEU A 10 29.05 17.67 0.12
C LEU A 10 28.40 16.90 1.27
N LEU A 11 27.53 17.54 2.05
CA LEU A 11 26.77 16.91 3.15
C LEU A 11 25.37 16.43 2.72
N ALA A 12 24.95 16.74 1.49
CA ALA A 12 23.69 16.28 0.95
C ALA A 12 23.80 14.80 0.52
N SER A 13 23.44 13.87 1.41
CA SER A 13 23.19 12.49 1.00
C SER A 13 21.91 12.41 0.17
N PRO A 14 21.84 11.53 -0.85
CA PRO A 14 20.58 11.29 -1.55
C PRO A 14 19.56 10.80 -0.52
N ALA A 15 18.46 11.53 -0.36
CA ALA A 15 17.33 11.08 0.41
C ALA A 15 16.70 9.90 -0.33
N ALA A 16 17.11 8.68 0.02
CA ALA A 16 16.38 7.49 -0.39
C ALA A 16 15.07 7.49 0.39
N ALA A 17 13.95 7.74 -0.29
CA ALA A 17 12.64 7.61 0.33
C ALA A 17 12.47 6.16 0.78
N GLN A 18 12.30 5.96 2.09
CA GLN A 18 12.10 4.61 2.63
C GLN A 18 10.75 4.03 2.16
N CYS A 19 9.75 4.88 1.95
CA CYS A 19 8.56 4.52 1.18
C CYS A 19 8.89 4.58 -0.31
N ARG A 20 9.08 3.42 -0.96
CA ARG A 20 9.39 3.35 -2.39
C ARG A 20 8.14 3.42 -3.27
N LEU A 21 6.98 3.10 -2.71
CA LEU A 21 5.70 3.10 -3.39
C LEU A 21 4.57 3.39 -2.39
N ALA A 22 3.74 4.37 -2.70
CA ALA A 22 2.42 4.52 -2.09
C ALA A 22 1.37 3.95 -3.05
N LEU A 23 0.77 2.82 -2.69
CA LEU A 23 -0.19 2.09 -3.49
C LEU A 23 -1.59 2.27 -2.91
N ALA A 24 -2.51 2.79 -3.72
CA ALA A 24 -3.94 2.82 -3.40
C ALA A 24 -4.69 1.85 -4.32
N LEU A 25 -5.48 0.94 -3.74
CA LEU A 25 -6.30 -0.01 -4.48
C LEU A 25 -7.79 0.30 -4.25
N GLY A 26 -8.51 0.53 -5.34
CA GLY A 26 -9.95 0.75 -5.33
C GLY A 26 -10.71 -0.56 -5.58
N LEU A 27 -11.64 -0.90 -4.70
CA LEU A 27 -12.60 -1.98 -4.86
C LEU A 27 -13.90 -1.42 -5.46
N ASP A 28 -14.39 -2.06 -6.52
CA ASP A 28 -15.65 -1.64 -7.13
C ASP A 28 -16.83 -2.11 -6.26
N VAL A 29 -17.68 -1.16 -5.87
CA VAL A 29 -18.95 -1.39 -5.16
C VAL A 29 -20.14 -0.79 -5.93
N SER A 30 -20.02 -0.74 -7.25
CA SER A 30 -21.08 -0.31 -8.16
C SER A 30 -22.30 -1.24 -8.12
N SER A 31 -23.42 -0.79 -8.68
CA SER A 31 -24.70 -1.51 -8.63
C SER A 31 -24.70 -2.89 -9.30
N SER A 32 -23.69 -3.21 -10.10
CA SER A 32 -23.53 -4.54 -10.71
C SER A 32 -22.84 -5.55 -9.79
N VAL A 33 -22.24 -5.09 -8.68
CA VAL A 33 -21.50 -5.94 -7.74
C VAL A 33 -22.46 -6.43 -6.66
N ASP A 34 -22.63 -7.74 -6.54
CA ASP A 34 -23.38 -8.34 -5.44
C ASP A 34 -22.52 -8.61 -4.20
N ALA A 35 -23.16 -9.02 -3.09
CA ALA A 35 -22.47 -9.25 -1.83
C ALA A 35 -21.42 -10.38 -1.91
N GLY A 36 -21.68 -11.42 -2.71
CA GLY A 36 -20.75 -12.53 -2.92
C GLY A 36 -19.55 -12.12 -3.76
N GLU A 37 -19.76 -11.33 -4.81
CA GLU A 37 -18.70 -10.76 -5.64
C GLU A 37 -17.83 -9.77 -4.84
N TYR A 38 -18.44 -8.92 -4.02
CA TYR A 38 -17.71 -8.03 -3.12
C TYR A 38 -16.85 -8.80 -2.10
N GLN A 39 -17.42 -9.85 -1.47
CA GLN A 39 -16.66 -10.72 -0.59
C GLN A 39 -15.49 -11.41 -1.32
N LEU A 40 -15.76 -11.96 -2.52
CA LEU A 40 -14.74 -12.61 -3.33
C LEU A 40 -13.59 -11.67 -3.69
N GLN A 41 -13.88 -10.41 -4.03
CA GLN A 41 -12.86 -9.41 -4.32
C GLN A 41 -11.95 -9.17 -3.12
N ARG A 42 -12.52 -9.04 -1.91
CA ARG A 42 -11.78 -8.77 -0.68
C ARG A 42 -10.95 -9.94 -0.23
N ASP A 43 -11.54 -11.13 -0.20
CA ASP A 43 -10.85 -12.37 0.13
C ASP A 43 -9.73 -12.65 -0.88
N GLY A 44 -10.01 -12.42 -2.17
CA GLY A 44 -9.04 -12.54 -3.25
C GLY A 44 -7.88 -11.55 -3.12
N LEU A 45 -8.15 -10.29 -2.76
CA LEU A 45 -7.11 -9.29 -2.52
C LEU A 45 -6.26 -9.66 -1.30
N ALA A 46 -6.88 -10.06 -0.19
CA ALA A 46 -6.17 -10.50 1.02
C ALA A 46 -5.26 -11.71 0.72
N ALA A 47 -5.79 -12.71 -0.01
CA ALA A 47 -5.01 -13.87 -0.45
C ALA A 47 -3.87 -13.49 -1.39
N ALA A 48 -4.10 -12.57 -2.34
CA ALA A 48 -3.09 -12.10 -3.26
C ALA A 48 -1.94 -11.40 -2.53
N LEU A 49 -2.24 -10.52 -1.56
CA LEU A 49 -1.24 -9.87 -0.71
C LEU A 49 -0.35 -10.88 0.01
N LEU A 50 -0.91 -12.01 0.44
CA LEU A 50 -0.19 -13.06 1.15
C LEU A 50 0.53 -14.07 0.25
N SER A 51 0.36 -13.99 -1.07
CA SER A 51 1.04 -14.86 -2.02
C SER A 51 2.56 -14.62 -2.06
N ASP A 52 3.33 -15.67 -2.33
CA ASP A 52 4.80 -15.58 -2.40
C ASP A 52 5.29 -14.65 -3.51
N GLU A 53 4.52 -14.51 -4.59
CA GLU A 53 4.82 -13.59 -5.68
C GLU A 53 4.71 -12.13 -5.23
N VAL A 54 3.60 -11.77 -4.58
CA VAL A 54 3.38 -10.40 -4.10
C VAL A 54 4.31 -10.08 -2.94
N LYS A 55 4.54 -11.00 -1.99
CA LYS A 55 5.53 -10.83 -0.92
C LYS A 55 6.92 -10.52 -1.47
N ARG A 56 7.39 -11.29 -2.46
CA ARG A 56 8.67 -11.04 -3.13
C ARG A 56 8.69 -9.66 -3.79
N ALA A 57 7.61 -9.27 -4.45
CA ALA A 57 7.52 -7.95 -5.08
C ALA A 57 7.56 -6.82 -4.04
N LEU A 58 6.78 -6.92 -2.95
CA LEU A 58 6.69 -5.94 -1.88
C LEU A 58 8.04 -5.73 -1.16
N PHE A 59 8.73 -6.82 -0.83
CA PHE A 59 9.97 -6.82 -0.04
C PHE A 59 11.26 -6.92 -0.86
N SER A 60 11.18 -6.69 -2.17
CA SER A 60 12.34 -6.79 -3.10
C SER A 60 13.47 -5.78 -2.84
N ALA A 61 13.21 -4.70 -2.10
CA ALA A 61 14.16 -3.63 -1.85
C ALA A 61 14.49 -3.53 -0.35
N PRO A 62 15.68 -3.97 0.09
CA PRO A 62 16.08 -3.90 1.49
C PRO A 62 16.01 -2.48 2.06
N GLY A 63 15.41 -2.32 3.25
CA GLY A 63 15.28 -1.03 3.92
C GLY A 63 14.23 -0.09 3.32
N GLN A 64 13.51 -0.52 2.27
CA GLN A 64 12.38 0.21 1.69
C GLN A 64 11.08 -0.57 1.85
N TRP A 65 9.96 0.12 1.89
CA TRP A 65 8.63 -0.47 2.03
C TRP A 65 7.62 0.13 1.05
N VAL A 66 6.53 -0.60 0.87
CA VAL A 66 5.32 -0.11 0.20
C VAL A 66 4.35 0.37 1.27
N THR A 67 3.71 1.51 1.08
CA THR A 67 2.57 1.93 1.90
C THR A 67 1.28 1.61 1.13
N LEU A 68 0.33 0.95 1.76
CA LEU A 68 -0.92 0.49 1.14
C LEU A 68 -2.11 1.22 1.74
N ALA A 69 -3.03 1.67 0.89
CA ALA A 69 -4.40 2.00 1.23
C ALA A 69 -5.36 1.21 0.35
N VAL A 70 -6.50 0.79 0.91
CA VAL A 70 -7.57 0.12 0.18
C VAL A 70 -8.87 0.86 0.45
N TYR A 71 -9.61 1.15 -0.60
CA TYR A 71 -10.86 1.89 -0.52
C TYR A 71 -11.89 1.31 -1.46
N GLU A 72 -13.15 1.51 -1.15
CA GLU A 72 -14.27 1.21 -2.02
C GLU A 72 -14.69 2.44 -2.81
N TRP A 73 -15.22 2.22 -4.01
CA TRP A 73 -15.69 3.28 -4.87
C TRP A 73 -16.83 2.85 -5.78
N SER A 74 -17.85 3.71 -5.90
CA SER A 74 -18.94 3.55 -6.89
C SER A 74 -19.33 4.86 -7.58
N GLY A 75 -18.67 5.98 -7.24
CA GLY A 75 -18.96 7.28 -7.82
C GLY A 75 -18.15 8.39 -7.16
N ARG A 76 -18.18 9.59 -7.77
CA ARG A 76 -17.36 10.75 -7.34
C ARG A 76 -17.43 11.04 -5.83
N TRP A 77 -18.58 10.77 -5.20
CA TRP A 77 -18.84 11.07 -3.79
C TRP A 77 -19.09 9.82 -2.95
N GLN A 78 -18.96 8.63 -3.54
CA GLN A 78 -19.24 7.35 -2.93
C GLN A 78 -17.92 6.59 -2.82
N GLN A 79 -17.20 6.88 -1.75
CA GLN A 79 -15.94 6.24 -1.43
C GLN A 79 -15.81 6.03 0.08
N GLY A 80 -15.26 4.89 0.47
CA GLY A 80 -15.04 4.51 1.86
C GLY A 80 -13.68 3.84 2.02
N LEU A 81 -12.93 4.18 3.08
CA LEU A 81 -11.68 3.49 3.38
C LEU A 81 -11.98 2.13 4.00
N VAL A 82 -11.42 1.08 3.39
CA VAL A 82 -11.37 -0.28 3.93
C VAL A 82 -10.13 -0.44 4.81
N LEU A 83 -9.01 0.10 4.32
CA LEU A 83 -7.73 0.12 5.00
C LEU A 83 -7.10 1.50 4.78
N ASP A 84 -6.92 2.26 5.86
CA ASP A 84 -6.13 3.50 5.81
C ASP A 84 -4.64 3.20 5.58
N TRP A 85 -3.87 4.22 5.21
CA TRP A 85 -2.46 4.10 4.84
C TRP A 85 -1.64 3.38 5.91
N ILE A 86 -1.15 2.18 5.58
CA ILE A 86 -0.26 1.38 6.42
C ILE A 86 1.05 1.09 5.69
N ALA A 87 2.17 1.27 6.38
CA ALA A 87 3.48 0.89 5.88
C ALA A 87 3.66 -0.63 6.01
N LEU A 88 3.84 -1.32 4.89
CA LEU A 88 4.12 -2.75 4.83
C LEU A 88 5.62 -2.99 5.06
N THR A 89 6.07 -2.83 6.31
CA THR A 89 7.49 -2.93 6.69
C THR A 89 7.97 -4.37 6.90
N GLY A 90 7.08 -5.35 6.82
CA GLY A 90 7.38 -6.77 6.96
C GLY A 90 6.13 -7.63 6.96
N GLU A 91 6.30 -8.95 7.15
CA GLU A 91 5.20 -9.91 7.05
C GLU A 91 4.09 -9.68 8.08
N GLY A 92 4.41 -9.25 9.31
CA GLY A 92 3.38 -8.97 10.33
C GLY A 92 2.41 -7.87 9.90
N ALA A 93 2.93 -6.73 9.41
CA ALA A 93 2.11 -5.63 8.90
C ALA A 93 1.32 -6.03 7.64
N LEU A 94 1.88 -6.91 6.81
CA LEU A 94 1.20 -7.46 5.64
C LEU A 94 0.04 -8.37 6.02
N THR A 95 0.23 -9.25 7.00
CA THR A 95 -0.84 -10.12 7.52
C THR A 95 -1.95 -9.30 8.16
N GLU A 96 -1.62 -8.31 8.99
CA GLU A 96 -2.61 -7.42 9.60
C GLU A 96 -3.41 -6.64 8.54
N ALA A 97 -2.74 -6.16 7.48
CA ALA A 97 -3.43 -5.51 6.36
C ALA A 97 -4.38 -6.47 5.64
N ALA A 98 -3.93 -7.69 5.35
CA ALA A 98 -4.75 -8.71 4.68
C ALA A 98 -5.98 -9.11 5.53
N GLU A 99 -5.81 -9.32 6.83
CA GLU A 99 -6.91 -9.63 7.75
C GLU A 99 -7.94 -8.50 7.84
N ARG A 100 -7.50 -7.23 7.88
CA ARG A 100 -8.41 -6.07 7.85
C ARG A 100 -9.22 -6.02 6.56
N ILE A 101 -8.58 -6.23 5.42
CA ILE A 101 -9.25 -6.23 4.11
C ILE A 101 -10.28 -7.37 4.05
N ALA A 102 -9.93 -8.58 4.49
CA ALA A 102 -10.86 -9.73 4.53
C ALA A 102 -11.97 -9.60 5.59
N GLY A 103 -11.80 -8.74 6.60
CA GLY A 103 -12.76 -8.56 7.71
C GLY A 103 -13.67 -7.34 7.64
N ALA A 104 -13.42 -6.38 6.74
CA ALA A 104 -14.29 -5.24 6.43
C ALA A 104 -15.76 -5.57 6.07
#